data_AF-A0A354ZEB7-F1
#
_entry.id   AF-A0A354ZEB7-F1
#
_cell.length_a   1.000
_cell.length_b   1.000
_cell.length_c   1.000
_cell.angle_alpha   90.00
_cell.angle_beta   90.00
_cell.angle_gamma   90.00
#
_symmetry.space_group_name_H-M   'P 1'
#
loop_
_entity.id
_entity.type
_entity.pdbx_description
1 polymer ?
#
loop_
_entity_poly.entity_id
_entity_poly.type
_entity_poly.pdbx_seq_one_letter_code
_entity_poly.pdbx_strand_id
1 'polypeptide(L)'
;MKDFKELFFATGLIPVIKIESVHMADGLASALLAGGLSVAEITFRTKAAPQVIEKIASSYKDIVVGAGTVTTKEEVDAALASGAQFIVSPGFNPSICEYCIGKNITIFPGVNNPSLVEQALSMGLNVLKFFPAEVSGGVQALNALKSVYQQVSFIPTGGIQESNIREYMSLNNVLACGGSWIVAPELIEAGKFDEIERLVKSARRAMMGFLPLVGKKGTSEAASTNAAGEDSGGGSIEIQAPSLKRTMAMLAPLGAWIIPGSEIVKGETLVSVNVAVPGIKSIIRLVQ
;
A
#
# COMPACT_ATOMS: atom_id res chain seq x y z
N MET A 1 -5.21 -19.22 -7.49
CA MET A 1 -4.30 -18.68 -6.46
C MET A 1 -4.41 -17.16 -6.53
N LYS A 2 -4.58 -16.46 -5.41
CA LYS A 2 -4.73 -14.99 -5.44
C LYS A 2 -3.43 -14.35 -5.93
N ASP A 3 -3.53 -13.39 -6.85
CA ASP A 3 -2.38 -12.61 -7.28
C ASP A 3 -2.12 -11.48 -6.27
N PHE A 4 -1.25 -11.76 -5.29
CA PHE A 4 -0.85 -10.77 -4.29
C PHE A 4 -0.06 -9.61 -4.89
N LYS A 5 0.66 -9.81 -6.01
CA LYS A 5 1.41 -8.71 -6.64
C LYS A 5 0.43 -7.69 -7.19
N GLU A 6 -0.60 -8.14 -7.90
CA GLU A 6 -1.66 -7.28 -8.41
C GLU A 6 -2.42 -6.58 -7.28
N LEU A 7 -2.83 -7.33 -6.25
CA LEU A 7 -3.51 -6.78 -5.08
C LEU A 7 -2.69 -5.68 -4.39
N PHE A 8 -1.41 -5.94 -4.11
CA PHE A 8 -0.54 -4.99 -3.44
C PHE A 8 -0.26 -3.77 -4.33
N PHE A 9 -0.04 -3.98 -5.63
CA PHE A 9 0.15 -2.90 -6.58
C PHE A 9 -1.08 -1.98 -6.67
N ALA A 10 -2.29 -2.54 -6.67
CA ALA A 10 -3.54 -1.79 -6.73
C ALA A 10 -3.87 -1.09 -5.39
N THR A 11 -3.46 -1.67 -4.26
CA THR A 11 -3.74 -1.11 -2.94
C THR A 11 -2.71 -0.05 -2.54
N GLY A 12 -1.44 -0.27 -2.85
CA GLY A 12 -0.31 0.62 -2.57
C GLY A 12 0.12 0.74 -1.11
N LEU A 13 -0.73 0.37 -0.15
CA LEU A 13 -0.46 0.46 1.28
C LEU A 13 -1.01 -0.76 2.03
N ILE A 14 -0.17 -1.40 2.84
CA ILE A 14 -0.52 -2.53 3.69
C ILE A 14 -0.52 -2.04 5.15
N PRO A 15 -1.68 -1.97 5.83
CA PRO A 15 -1.75 -1.65 7.24
C PRO A 15 -1.04 -2.72 8.07
N VAL A 16 -0.02 -2.32 8.84
CA VAL A 16 0.72 -3.19 9.76
C VAL A 16 0.16 -3.02 11.16
N ILE A 17 -0.65 -3.98 11.59
CA ILE A 17 -1.57 -3.82 12.72
C ILE A 17 -1.03 -4.57 13.95
N LYS A 18 -0.90 -3.85 15.06
CA LYS A 18 -0.80 -4.44 16.40
C LYS A 18 -2.14 -4.19 17.09
N ILE A 19 -2.80 -5.26 17.52
CA ILE A 19 -4.16 -5.20 18.07
C ILE A 19 -4.28 -6.17 19.24
N GLU A 20 -4.72 -5.67 20.39
CA GLU A 20 -4.73 -6.42 21.65
C GLU A 20 -6.07 -7.14 21.91
N SER A 21 -7.13 -6.81 21.17
CA SER A 21 -8.48 -7.31 21.43
C SER A 21 -9.26 -7.62 20.15
N VAL A 22 -9.85 -8.82 20.09
CA VAL A 22 -10.73 -9.26 19.01
C VAL A 22 -11.98 -8.38 18.86
N HIS A 23 -12.42 -7.72 19.93
CA HIS A 23 -13.59 -6.84 19.90
C HIS A 23 -13.40 -5.62 18.97
N MET A 24 -12.16 -5.24 18.67
CA MET A 24 -11.85 -4.11 17.79
C MET A 24 -11.79 -4.53 16.31
N ALA A 25 -11.85 -5.83 16.01
CA ALA A 25 -11.66 -6.36 14.66
C ALA A 25 -12.70 -5.86 13.65
N ASP A 26 -13.98 -5.79 14.05
CA ASP A 26 -15.07 -5.37 13.17
C ASP A 26 -14.95 -3.89 12.79
N GLY A 27 -14.73 -3.02 13.78
CA GLY A 27 -14.55 -1.59 13.54
C GLY A 27 -13.31 -1.29 12.70
N LEU A 28 -12.20 -1.99 12.96
CA LEU A 28 -10.98 -1.85 12.18
C LEU A 28 -11.18 -2.30 10.72
N ALA A 29 -11.74 -3.49 10.50
CA ALA A 29 -11.96 -4.01 9.15
C ALA A 29 -12.90 -3.09 8.34
N SER A 30 -13.97 -2.61 8.96
CA SER A 30 -14.91 -1.68 8.34
C SER A 30 -14.24 -0.36 7.95
N ALA A 31 -13.43 0.22 8.84
CA ALA A 31 -12.70 1.46 8.56
C ALA A 31 -11.67 1.31 7.44
N LEU A 32 -10.95 0.18 7.38
CA LEU A 32 -10.01 -0.11 6.30
C LEU A 32 -10.73 -0.19 4.96
N LEU A 33 -11.83 -0.93 4.88
CA LEU A 33 -12.64 -1.07 3.66
C LEU A 33 -13.26 0.27 3.24
N ALA A 34 -13.81 1.04 4.18
CA ALA A 34 -14.37 2.37 3.91
C ALA A 34 -13.28 3.38 3.45
N GLY A 35 -12.04 3.20 3.90
CA GLY A 35 -10.87 3.92 3.40
C GLY A 35 -10.39 3.41 2.03
N GLY A 36 -10.86 2.23 1.62
CA GLY A 36 -10.53 1.54 0.38
C GLY A 36 -9.19 0.80 0.41
N LEU A 37 -8.86 0.20 1.56
CA LEU A 37 -7.83 -0.83 1.69
C LEU A 37 -8.50 -2.19 1.89
N SER A 38 -8.21 -3.12 0.98
CA SER A 38 -8.70 -4.49 0.98
C SER A 38 -7.64 -5.48 1.47
N VAL A 39 -6.68 -5.01 2.27
CA VAL A 39 -5.60 -5.83 2.84
C VAL A 39 -5.32 -5.42 4.29
N ALA A 40 -4.94 -6.39 5.13
CA ALA A 40 -4.50 -6.17 6.50
C ALA A 40 -3.37 -7.15 6.88
N GLU A 41 -2.26 -6.64 7.42
CA GLU A 41 -1.19 -7.44 8.03
C GLU A 41 -1.35 -7.40 9.55
N ILE A 42 -1.90 -8.46 10.15
CA ILE A 42 -2.03 -8.59 11.61
C ILE A 42 -0.73 -9.15 12.18
N THR A 43 -0.05 -8.37 13.01
CA THR A 43 1.23 -8.80 13.58
C THR A 43 1.04 -9.80 14.73
N PHE A 44 1.81 -10.89 14.72
CA PHE A 44 1.90 -11.91 15.77
C PHE A 44 2.67 -11.40 17.02
N ARG A 45 2.45 -10.14 17.38
CA ARG A 45 3.02 -9.49 18.55
C ARG A 45 2.05 -9.41 19.73
N THR A 46 0.84 -9.92 19.56
CA THR A 46 -0.22 -9.95 20.58
C THR A 46 -0.85 -11.34 20.62
N LYS A 47 -1.34 -11.73 21.81
CA LYS A 47 -2.04 -13.03 21.97
C LYS A 47 -3.36 -13.08 21.20
N ALA A 48 -3.94 -11.93 20.89
CA ALA A 48 -5.20 -11.80 20.17
C ALA A 48 -5.07 -11.99 18.65
N ALA A 49 -3.85 -11.99 18.09
CA ALA A 49 -3.63 -12.02 16.64
C ALA A 49 -4.37 -13.18 15.92
N PRO A 50 -4.33 -14.44 16.38
CA PRO A 50 -5.09 -15.53 15.77
C PRO A 50 -6.60 -15.26 15.72
N GLN A 51 -7.19 -14.86 16.85
CA GLN A 51 -8.63 -14.60 16.95
C GLN A 51 -9.06 -13.41 16.10
N VAL A 52 -8.22 -12.38 15.99
CA VAL A 52 -8.48 -11.22 15.13
C VAL A 52 -8.46 -11.65 13.65
N ILE A 53 -7.46 -12.43 13.24
CA ILE A 53 -7.37 -12.93 11.86
C ILE A 53 -8.61 -13.76 11.52
N GLU A 54 -8.99 -14.70 12.40
CA GLU A 54 -10.18 -15.54 12.23
C GLU A 54 -11.44 -14.70 12.09
N LYS A 55 -11.62 -13.72 12.97
CA LYS A 55 -12.78 -12.83 12.97
C LYS A 55 -12.88 -12.03 11.67
N ILE A 56 -11.78 -11.43 11.20
CA ILE A 56 -11.78 -10.61 9.98
C ILE A 56 -11.97 -11.51 8.74
N ALA A 57 -11.22 -12.61 8.61
CA ALA A 57 -11.27 -13.49 7.45
C ALA A 57 -12.62 -14.20 7.29
N SER A 58 -13.30 -14.50 8.40
CA SER A 58 -14.63 -15.10 8.38
C SER A 58 -15.72 -14.07 8.01
N SER A 59 -15.66 -12.86 8.57
CA SER A 59 -16.73 -11.86 8.49
C SER A 59 -16.63 -10.92 7.27
N TYR A 60 -15.42 -10.69 6.74
CA TYR A 60 -15.18 -9.71 5.66
C TYR A 60 -14.48 -10.41 4.48
N LYS A 61 -15.23 -10.70 3.41
CA LYS A 61 -14.67 -11.40 2.23
C LYS A 61 -13.88 -10.50 1.30
N ASP A 62 -14.12 -9.19 1.38
CA ASP A 62 -13.46 -8.17 0.56
C ASP A 62 -12.11 -7.71 1.13
N ILE A 63 -11.69 -8.26 2.28
CA ILE A 63 -10.37 -7.99 2.87
C ILE A 63 -9.51 -9.25 2.88
N VAL A 64 -8.27 -9.09 2.43
CA VAL A 64 -7.24 -10.13 2.47
C VAL A 64 -6.41 -9.94 3.72
N VAL A 65 -6.44 -10.92 4.62
CA VAL A 65 -5.72 -10.88 5.88
C VAL A 65 -4.46 -11.71 5.78
N GLY A 66 -3.32 -11.13 6.16
CA GLY A 66 -2.05 -11.82 6.34
C GLY A 66 -1.56 -11.73 7.77
N ALA A 67 -0.61 -12.60 8.10
CA ALA A 67 0.04 -12.64 9.40
C ALA A 67 1.45 -12.05 9.30
N GLY A 68 1.72 -10.98 10.04
CA GLY A 68 3.02 -10.34 10.11
C GLY A 68 3.81 -10.69 11.37
N THR A 69 5.10 -10.40 11.37
CA THR A 69 6.01 -10.71 12.49
C THR A 69 6.03 -12.21 12.84
N VAL A 70 5.86 -13.08 11.84
CA VAL A 70 5.94 -14.53 12.03
C VAL A 70 7.40 -14.96 11.99
N THR A 71 7.83 -15.71 12.99
CA THR A 71 9.22 -16.09 13.24
C THR A 71 9.41 -17.58 13.54
N THR A 72 8.33 -18.32 13.84
CA THR A 72 8.34 -19.77 14.10
C THR A 72 7.40 -20.54 13.17
N LYS A 73 7.57 -21.86 13.06
CA LYS A 73 6.71 -22.72 12.22
C LYS A 73 5.32 -22.87 12.83
N GLU A 74 5.28 -22.88 14.16
CA GLU A 74 4.07 -22.94 14.97
C GLU A 74 3.21 -21.69 14.75
N GLU A 75 3.83 -20.51 14.64
CA GLU A 75 3.15 -19.26 14.29
C GLU A 75 2.61 -19.29 12.85
N VAL A 76 3.35 -19.88 11.89
CA VAL A 76 2.86 -20.09 10.52
C VAL A 76 1.58 -20.94 10.54
N ASP A 77 1.62 -22.09 11.22
CA ASP A 77 0.47 -23.00 11.27
C ASP A 77 -0.73 -22.36 11.98
N ALA A 78 -0.49 -21.65 13.10
CA ALA A 78 -1.54 -20.92 13.82
C ALA A 78 -2.16 -19.80 12.97
N ALA A 79 -1.36 -19.06 12.22
CA ALA A 79 -1.84 -18.03 11.30
C ALA A 79 -2.77 -18.61 10.23
N LEU A 80 -2.36 -19.71 9.59
CA LEU A 80 -3.14 -20.35 8.54
C LEU A 80 -4.42 -21.01 9.08
N ALA A 81 -4.34 -21.64 10.25
CA ALA A 81 -5.50 -22.18 10.94
C ALA A 81 -6.54 -21.08 11.26
N SER A 82 -6.07 -19.85 11.49
CA SER A 82 -6.91 -18.67 11.71
C SER A 82 -7.43 -18.04 10.41
N GLY A 83 -7.02 -18.53 9.23
CA GLY A 83 -7.46 -18.00 7.94
C GLY A 83 -6.57 -16.89 7.34
N ALA A 84 -5.34 -16.71 7.83
CA ALA A 84 -4.36 -15.88 7.14
C ALA A 84 -4.08 -16.44 5.74
N GLN A 85 -3.93 -15.55 4.76
CA GLN A 85 -3.74 -15.91 3.36
C GLN A 85 -2.29 -15.75 2.89
N PHE A 86 -1.47 -15.04 3.66
CA PHE A 86 -0.04 -14.87 3.45
C PHE A 86 0.70 -14.64 4.76
N ILE A 87 1.99 -14.92 4.76
CA ILE A 87 2.90 -14.74 5.90
C ILE A 87 3.92 -13.63 5.59
N VAL A 88 4.24 -12.83 6.60
CA VAL A 88 5.30 -11.82 6.54
C VAL A 88 6.23 -12.00 7.75
N SER A 89 7.52 -12.22 7.49
CA SER A 89 8.56 -12.23 8.52
C SER A 89 9.35 -10.93 8.51
N PRO A 90 9.85 -10.45 9.66
CA PRO A 90 10.60 -9.19 9.72
C PRO A 90 12.00 -9.30 9.10
N GLY A 91 12.56 -10.51 9.06
CA GLY A 91 13.82 -10.84 8.42
C GLY A 91 13.71 -12.13 7.61
N PHE A 92 14.83 -12.53 7.00
CA PHE A 92 14.91 -13.75 6.21
C PHE A 92 15.45 -14.87 7.09
N ASN A 93 14.61 -15.88 7.34
CA ASN A 93 14.98 -17.11 8.01
C ASN A 93 14.76 -18.28 7.03
N PRO A 94 15.83 -18.94 6.55
CA PRO A 94 15.71 -20.04 5.59
C PRO A 94 14.73 -21.13 6.07
N SER A 95 14.80 -21.53 7.34
CA SER A 95 13.96 -22.59 7.91
C SER A 95 12.46 -22.28 7.85
N ILE A 96 12.08 -21.00 7.98
CA ILE A 96 10.69 -20.56 7.85
C ILE A 96 10.28 -20.44 6.38
N CYS A 97 11.16 -19.91 5.53
CA CYS A 97 10.90 -19.80 4.09
C CYS A 97 10.71 -21.19 3.45
N GLU A 98 11.61 -22.14 3.75
CA GLU A 98 11.53 -23.52 3.29
C GLU A 98 10.24 -24.20 3.75
N TYR A 99 9.85 -23.96 5.01
CA TYR A 99 8.61 -24.50 5.56
C TYR A 99 7.38 -23.98 4.81
N CYS A 100 7.30 -22.67 4.58
CA CYS A 100 6.22 -22.06 3.83
C CYS A 100 6.18 -22.58 2.39
N ILE A 101 7.32 -22.59 1.70
CA ILE A 101 7.42 -23.07 0.31
C ILE A 101 7.01 -24.54 0.20
N GLY A 102 7.52 -25.41 1.07
CA GLY A 102 7.22 -26.85 1.07
C GLY A 102 5.74 -27.16 1.30
N LYS A 103 4.99 -26.24 1.93
CA LYS A 103 3.54 -26.33 2.15
C LYS A 103 2.72 -25.48 1.18
N ASN A 104 3.33 -24.89 0.15
CA ASN A 104 2.67 -23.99 -0.80
C ASN A 104 1.98 -22.78 -0.13
N ILE A 105 2.64 -22.21 0.87
CA ILE A 105 2.20 -21.03 1.62
C ILE A 105 2.92 -19.80 1.07
N THR A 106 2.16 -18.75 0.73
CA THR A 106 2.75 -17.47 0.31
C THR A 106 3.45 -16.79 1.49
N ILE A 107 4.74 -16.49 1.33
CA ILE A 107 5.55 -15.76 2.30
C ILE A 107 6.26 -14.56 1.65
N PHE A 108 6.31 -13.43 2.35
CA PHE A 108 7.07 -12.24 2.00
C PHE A 108 8.13 -11.97 3.08
N PRO A 109 9.33 -12.57 2.97
CA PRO A 109 10.34 -12.45 4.00
C PRO A 109 11.04 -11.08 3.97
N GLY A 110 11.50 -10.64 5.14
CA GLY A 110 12.23 -9.39 5.30
C GLY A 110 13.69 -9.47 4.85
N VAL A 111 14.14 -8.48 4.07
CA VAL A 111 15.53 -8.32 3.65
C VAL A 111 15.93 -6.85 3.78
N ASN A 112 17.23 -6.57 3.84
CA ASN A 112 17.72 -5.19 3.79
C ASN A 112 19.06 -5.02 3.06
N ASN A 113 19.59 -6.07 2.44
CA ASN A 113 20.89 -6.05 1.79
C ASN A 113 20.96 -7.07 0.63
N PRO A 114 21.96 -6.96 -0.27
CA PRO A 114 22.15 -7.86 -1.41
C PRO A 114 22.20 -9.35 -1.05
N SER A 115 22.96 -9.72 -0.01
CA SER A 115 23.13 -11.13 0.38
C SER A 115 21.81 -11.80 0.81
N LEU A 116 20.90 -11.06 1.44
CA LEU A 116 19.57 -11.57 1.78
C LEU A 116 18.64 -11.62 0.57
N VAL A 117 18.76 -10.67 -0.37
CA VAL A 117 18.02 -10.71 -1.64
C VAL A 117 18.42 -11.94 -2.46
N GLU A 118 19.72 -12.23 -2.56
CA GLU A 118 20.22 -13.41 -3.29
C GLU A 118 19.76 -14.72 -2.66
N GLN A 119 19.76 -14.81 -1.32
CA GLN A 119 19.23 -15.97 -0.63
C GLN A 119 17.73 -16.16 -0.86
N ALA A 120 16.94 -15.09 -0.88
CA ALA A 120 15.51 -15.21 -1.18
C ALA A 120 15.27 -15.62 -2.65
N LEU A 121 16.03 -15.06 -3.57
CA LEU A 121 15.97 -15.40 -4.99
C LEU A 121 16.38 -16.85 -5.28
N SER A 122 17.37 -17.39 -4.58
CA SER A 122 17.77 -18.80 -4.74
C SER A 122 16.66 -19.78 -4.33
N MET A 123 15.72 -19.33 -3.50
CA MET A 123 14.51 -20.05 -3.11
C MET A 123 13.29 -19.74 -4.01
N GLY A 124 13.46 -18.94 -5.06
CA GLY A 124 12.38 -18.52 -5.96
C GLY A 124 11.49 -17.40 -5.40
N LEU A 125 11.85 -16.78 -4.27
CA LEU A 125 11.10 -15.68 -3.68
C LEU A 125 11.55 -14.35 -4.29
N ASN A 126 10.63 -13.66 -4.96
CA ASN A 126 10.90 -12.39 -5.66
C ASN A 126 10.01 -11.21 -5.21
N VAL A 127 9.16 -11.42 -4.19
CA VAL A 127 8.46 -10.35 -3.48
C VAL A 127 8.94 -10.34 -2.04
N LEU A 128 9.67 -9.29 -1.67
CA LEU A 128 10.40 -9.24 -0.41
C LEU A 128 9.95 -8.04 0.41
N LYS A 129 9.81 -8.21 1.72
CA LYS A 129 9.68 -7.07 2.63
C LYS A 129 11.03 -6.39 2.75
N PHE A 130 11.10 -5.07 2.61
CA PHE A 130 12.33 -4.32 2.88
C PHE A 130 12.21 -3.67 4.26
N PHE A 131 12.94 -4.20 5.25
CA PHE A 131 12.75 -3.81 6.65
C PHE A 131 14.06 -3.83 7.45
N PRO A 132 14.30 -2.82 8.33
CA PRO A 132 13.56 -1.56 8.49
C PRO A 132 13.94 -0.55 7.40
N ALA A 133 12.97 -0.05 6.64
CA ALA A 133 13.22 0.68 5.38
C ALA A 133 14.05 1.95 5.56
N GLU A 134 13.58 2.93 6.35
CA GLU A 134 14.29 4.22 6.49
C GLU A 134 15.69 4.04 7.08
N VAL A 135 15.84 3.17 8.08
CA VAL A 135 17.14 2.92 8.75
C VAL A 135 18.11 2.17 7.82
N SER A 136 17.61 1.38 6.87
CA SER A 136 18.42 0.63 5.91
C SER A 136 18.73 1.42 4.63
N GLY A 137 18.57 2.74 4.64
CA GLY A 137 18.89 3.63 3.50
C GLY A 137 17.70 3.95 2.57
N GLY A 138 16.50 3.51 2.92
CA GLY A 138 15.24 3.92 2.30
C GLY A 138 15.20 3.84 0.77
N VAL A 139 14.67 4.90 0.15
CA VAL A 139 14.51 5.02 -1.32
C VAL A 139 15.85 4.86 -2.06
N GLN A 140 16.95 5.36 -1.50
CA GLN A 140 18.29 5.25 -2.11
C GLN A 140 18.74 3.78 -2.17
N ALA A 141 18.58 3.04 -1.07
CA ALA A 141 18.92 1.62 -1.01
C ALA A 141 18.07 0.79 -1.97
N LEU A 142 16.75 1.05 -2.04
CA LEU A 142 15.86 0.35 -2.98
C LEU A 142 16.22 0.61 -4.45
N ASN A 143 16.66 1.83 -4.79
CA ASN A 143 17.16 2.15 -6.13
C ASN A 143 18.47 1.42 -6.44
N ALA A 144 19.39 1.34 -5.46
CA ALA A 144 20.64 0.59 -5.62
C ALA A 144 20.39 -0.92 -5.80
N LEU A 145 19.44 -1.50 -5.05
CA LEU A 145 19.05 -2.90 -5.21
C LEU A 145 18.37 -3.14 -6.57
N LYS A 146 17.52 -2.22 -7.03
CA LYS A 146 16.82 -2.31 -8.32
C LYS A 146 17.77 -2.43 -9.51
N SER A 147 18.90 -1.73 -9.50
CA SER A 147 19.82 -1.73 -10.64
C SER A 147 20.43 -3.10 -10.90
N VAL A 148 20.52 -3.94 -9.86
CA VAL A 148 21.06 -5.30 -9.91
C VAL A 148 19.94 -6.34 -10.01
N TYR A 149 18.91 -6.23 -9.17
CA TYR A 149 17.86 -7.24 -9.00
C TYR A 149 16.53 -6.80 -9.61
N GLN A 150 16.50 -6.63 -10.95
CA GLN A 150 15.35 -6.09 -11.68
C GLN A 150 14.07 -6.94 -11.56
N GLN A 151 14.20 -8.23 -11.27
CA GLN A 151 13.10 -9.17 -11.07
C GLN A 151 12.45 -9.09 -9.68
N VAL A 152 13.04 -8.36 -8.74
CA VAL A 152 12.59 -8.29 -7.35
C VAL A 152 11.64 -7.11 -7.16
N SER A 153 10.55 -7.39 -6.47
CA SER A 153 9.59 -6.41 -5.98
C SER A 153 9.66 -6.31 -4.47
N PHE A 154 9.58 -5.09 -3.94
CA PHE A 154 9.74 -4.80 -2.53
C PHE A 154 8.46 -4.27 -1.89
N ILE A 155 8.30 -4.59 -0.60
CA ILE A 155 7.31 -4.03 0.31
C ILE A 155 8.08 -3.32 1.43
N PRO A 156 8.54 -2.07 1.25
CA PRO A 156 9.26 -1.35 2.29
C PRO A 156 8.36 -1.13 3.51
N THR A 157 8.91 -1.35 4.70
CA THR A 157 8.20 -1.18 5.98
C THR A 157 9.18 -0.63 7.02
N GLY A 158 8.71 0.28 7.88
CA GLY A 158 9.50 0.86 8.96
C GLY A 158 9.99 2.27 8.64
N GLY A 159 9.45 3.25 9.36
CA GLY A 159 9.73 4.68 9.15
C GLY A 159 8.93 5.34 8.01
N ILE A 160 8.07 4.59 7.33
CA ILE A 160 7.17 5.15 6.32
C ILE A 160 6.04 5.90 7.02
N GLN A 161 5.71 7.07 6.48
CA GLN A 161 4.70 8.01 6.94
C GLN A 161 4.00 8.67 5.74
N GLU A 162 2.93 9.41 5.98
CA GLU A 162 2.25 10.19 4.92
C GLU A 162 3.20 11.15 4.19
N SER A 163 4.21 11.69 4.88
CA SER A 163 5.17 12.64 4.31
C SER A 163 6.15 12.06 3.30
N ASN A 164 6.52 10.78 3.41
CA ASN A 164 7.55 10.15 2.56
C ASN A 164 6.99 9.01 1.66
N ILE A 165 5.76 8.54 1.89
CA ILE A 165 5.20 7.40 1.16
C ILE A 165 5.21 7.59 -0.37
N ARG A 166 5.01 8.83 -0.85
CA ARG A 166 5.02 9.14 -2.29
C ARG A 166 6.37 8.83 -2.94
N GLU A 167 7.48 9.04 -2.24
CA GLU A 167 8.82 8.79 -2.76
C GLU A 167 9.03 7.29 -3.00
N TYR A 168 8.61 6.46 -2.05
CA TYR A 168 8.61 5.00 -2.20
C TYR A 168 7.68 4.54 -3.32
N MET A 169 6.46 5.08 -3.39
CA MET A 169 5.48 4.72 -4.41
C MET A 169 5.81 5.27 -5.80
N SER A 170 6.87 6.06 -5.94
CA SER A 170 7.42 6.46 -7.25
C SER A 170 8.38 5.41 -7.82
N LEU A 171 8.82 4.44 -7.01
CA LEU A 171 9.67 3.35 -7.45
C LEU A 171 8.84 2.23 -8.12
N ASN A 172 9.32 1.75 -9.26
CA ASN A 172 8.67 0.67 -10.02
C ASN A 172 8.92 -0.73 -9.43
N ASN A 173 9.96 -0.88 -8.60
CA ASN A 173 10.26 -2.11 -7.86
C ASN A 173 9.62 -2.13 -6.47
N VAL A 174 8.78 -1.15 -6.11
CA VAL A 174 7.97 -1.16 -4.88
C VAL A 174 6.54 -1.49 -5.26
N LEU A 175 5.92 -2.50 -4.63
CA LEU A 175 4.50 -2.84 -4.89
C LEU A 175 3.57 -2.03 -4.01
N ALA A 176 3.86 -2.02 -2.71
CA ALA A 176 3.12 -1.32 -1.67
C ALA A 176 4.06 -0.99 -0.52
N CYS A 177 3.71 0.01 0.28
CA CYS A 177 4.39 0.29 1.55
C CYS A 177 3.67 -0.39 2.71
N GLY A 178 4.40 -0.90 3.70
CA GLY A 178 3.85 -1.31 4.98
C GLY A 178 3.83 -0.13 5.96
N GLY A 179 2.69 0.13 6.60
CA GLY A 179 2.50 1.31 7.44
C GLY A 179 1.62 1.10 8.67
N SER A 180 2.05 1.58 9.83
CA SER A 180 1.28 1.49 11.08
C SER A 180 0.65 2.81 11.53
N TRP A 181 1.04 3.97 10.98
CA TRP A 181 0.52 5.28 11.42
C TRP A 181 -0.98 5.46 11.15
N ILE A 182 -1.48 4.83 10.08
CA ILE A 182 -2.91 4.80 9.74
C ILE A 182 -3.75 3.96 10.70
N VAL A 183 -3.12 3.07 11.45
CA VAL A 183 -3.74 2.08 12.34
C VAL A 183 -2.99 2.03 13.68
N ALA A 184 -2.64 3.20 14.20
CA ALA A 184 -1.90 3.33 15.45
C ALA A 184 -2.65 2.60 16.58
N PRO A 185 -1.98 1.81 17.44
CA PRO A 185 -2.65 1.05 18.50
C PRO A 185 -3.59 1.91 19.37
N GLU A 186 -3.19 3.15 19.65
CA GLU A 186 -3.95 4.09 20.47
C GLU A 186 -5.27 4.50 19.80
N LEU A 187 -5.33 4.55 18.47
CA LEU A 187 -6.57 4.81 17.73
C LEU A 187 -7.51 3.60 17.76
N ILE A 188 -6.96 2.40 17.61
CA ILE A 188 -7.71 1.14 17.67
C ILE A 188 -8.31 0.95 19.06
N GLU A 189 -7.49 1.10 20.11
CA GLU A 189 -7.90 0.94 21.51
C GLU A 189 -8.96 1.97 21.92
N ALA A 190 -8.86 3.20 21.40
CA ALA A 190 -9.85 4.25 21.64
C ALA A 190 -11.11 4.14 20.76
N GLY A 191 -11.22 3.12 19.89
CA GLY A 191 -12.34 2.95 18.97
C GLY A 191 -12.50 4.07 17.94
N LYS A 192 -11.42 4.80 17.62
CA LYS A 192 -11.41 5.93 16.68
C LYS A 192 -11.37 5.47 15.22
N PHE A 193 -12.32 4.64 14.84
CA PHE A 193 -12.39 4.01 13.51
C PHE A 193 -12.64 5.03 12.40
N ASP A 194 -13.41 6.09 12.65
CA ASP A 194 -13.60 7.20 11.69
C ASP A 194 -12.28 7.92 11.38
N GLU A 195 -11.40 8.06 12.38
CA GLU A 195 -10.09 8.67 12.19
C GLU A 195 -9.15 7.75 11.41
N ILE A 196 -9.21 6.43 11.64
CA ILE A 196 -8.49 5.43 10.84
C ILE A 196 -8.93 5.51 9.37
N GLU A 197 -10.24 5.55 9.10
CA GLU A 197 -10.76 5.73 7.75
C GLU A 197 -10.22 7.02 7.10
N ARG A 198 -10.24 8.14 7.84
CA ARG A 198 -9.71 9.43 7.37
C ARG A 198 -8.22 9.34 7.04
N LEU A 199 -7.42 8.71 7.90
CA LEU A 199 -5.98 8.53 7.70
C LEU A 199 -5.67 7.63 6.51
N VAL A 200 -6.43 6.55 6.31
CA VAL A 200 -6.33 5.70 5.12
C VAL A 200 -6.58 6.51 3.85
N LYS A 201 -7.68 7.30 3.81
CA LYS A 201 -7.99 8.17 2.67
C LYS A 201 -6.91 9.22 2.44
N SER A 202 -6.31 9.77 3.51
CA SER A 202 -5.20 10.72 3.41
C SER A 202 -3.95 10.08 2.82
N ALA A 203 -3.55 8.92 3.33
CA ALA A 203 -2.39 8.20 2.83
C ALA A 203 -2.55 7.80 1.35
N ARG A 204 -3.74 7.32 0.95
CA ARG A 204 -4.02 7.00 -0.47
C ARG A 204 -3.88 8.21 -1.37
N ARG A 205 -4.40 9.37 -0.94
CA ARG A 205 -4.23 10.63 -1.65
C ARG A 205 -2.75 11.04 -1.77
N ALA A 206 -2.00 10.96 -0.67
CA ALA A 206 -0.57 11.27 -0.67
C ALA A 206 0.23 10.38 -1.65
N MET A 207 -0.06 9.07 -1.69
CA MET A 207 0.56 8.13 -2.63
C MET A 207 0.32 8.48 -4.09
N MET A 208 -0.88 8.93 -4.43
CA MET A 208 -1.26 9.24 -5.82
C MET A 208 -0.83 10.66 -6.25
N GLY A 209 -0.27 11.47 -5.34
CA GLY A 209 0.03 12.88 -5.60
C GLY A 209 -1.18 13.81 -5.48
N PHE A 210 -2.32 13.32 -4.97
CA PHE A 210 -3.54 14.08 -4.68
C PHE A 210 -3.41 14.77 -3.31
N LEU A 211 -2.30 15.48 -3.06
CA LEU A 211 -2.24 16.30 -1.86
C LEU A 211 -3.28 17.43 -2.02
N PRO A 212 -4.05 17.78 -0.98
CA PRO A 212 -4.68 19.09 -0.99
C PRO A 212 -3.59 20.12 -1.25
N LEU A 213 -3.87 21.15 -2.03
CA LEU A 213 -3.10 22.39 -2.00
C LEU A 213 -3.21 22.96 -0.59
N VAL A 214 -2.48 22.38 0.37
CA VAL A 214 -2.31 22.94 1.70
C VAL A 214 -1.47 24.17 1.47
N GLY A 215 -2.11 25.34 1.53
CA GLY A 215 -1.52 26.61 1.20
C GLY A 215 -0.15 26.79 1.88
N LYS A 216 0.91 26.73 1.07
CA LYS A 216 2.14 27.43 1.42
C LYS A 216 1.81 28.91 1.38
N LYS A 217 1.69 29.54 2.55
CA LYS A 217 1.81 31.00 2.66
C LYS A 217 3.20 31.41 2.18
N GLY A 218 3.25 32.24 1.13
CA GLY A 218 4.43 32.92 0.59
C GLY A 218 5.27 32.01 -0.32
N THR A 219 5.53 32.33 -1.58
CA THR A 219 5.81 33.63 -2.20
C THR A 219 5.19 33.73 -3.61
N SER A 220 4.70 34.92 -3.98
CA SER A 220 4.49 35.36 -5.38
C SER A 220 5.74 35.04 -6.20
N GLU A 221 5.71 34.55 -7.44
CA GLU A 221 5.16 35.04 -8.71
C GLU A 221 5.19 33.80 -9.65
N ALA A 222 4.33 33.53 -10.63
CA ALA A 222 3.34 34.29 -11.34
C ALA A 222 2.17 33.35 -11.68
N ALA A 223 0.97 33.71 -11.23
CA ALA A 223 -0.28 33.25 -11.83
C ALA A 223 -1.02 34.52 -12.24
N SER A 224 -0.77 34.99 -13.46
CA SER A 224 -1.58 36.03 -14.08
C SER A 224 -2.95 35.44 -14.37
N THR A 225 -3.89 35.77 -13.50
CA THR A 225 -5.33 35.68 -13.70
C THR A 225 -5.76 36.56 -14.87
N ASN A 226 -6.57 36.00 -15.76
CA ASN A 226 -7.61 36.68 -16.53
C ASN A 226 -8.75 35.67 -16.63
N ALA A 227 -10.03 35.97 -16.52
CA ALA A 227 -10.80 37.11 -16.02
C ALA A 227 -12.25 36.58 -15.94
N ALA A 228 -13.14 37.34 -15.31
CA ALA A 228 -14.57 37.07 -15.17
C ALA A 228 -15.25 36.45 -16.41
N GLY A 229 -16.03 35.40 -16.17
CA GLY A 229 -16.89 34.72 -17.13
C GLY A 229 -17.79 33.73 -16.39
N GLU A 230 -19.03 33.63 -16.82
CA GLU A 230 -20.18 33.08 -16.10
C GLU A 230 -20.07 31.60 -15.68
N ASP A 231 -20.80 31.29 -14.60
CA ASP A 231 -21.02 29.96 -14.02
C ASP A 231 -21.65 28.99 -15.03
N SER A 232 -20.81 28.17 -15.68
CA SER A 232 -21.18 26.92 -16.35
C SER A 232 -19.93 26.08 -16.66
N GLY A 233 -19.85 24.83 -16.17
CA GLY A 233 -18.91 23.82 -16.70
C GLY A 233 -18.02 23.12 -15.67
N GLY A 234 -18.03 21.78 -15.68
CA GLY A 234 -17.16 20.95 -14.86
C GLY A 234 -15.68 21.20 -15.15
N GLY A 235 -14.97 21.81 -14.21
CA GLY A 235 -13.54 22.09 -14.33
C GLY A 235 -12.68 20.81 -14.31
N SER A 236 -11.53 20.85 -14.96
CA SER A 236 -10.51 19.80 -14.91
C SER A 236 -9.48 20.06 -13.80
N ILE A 237 -9.15 19.04 -13.02
CA ILE A 237 -8.10 19.07 -11.99
C ILE A 237 -6.87 18.34 -12.55
N GLU A 238 -5.73 19.01 -12.62
CA GLU A 238 -4.47 18.37 -13.02
C GLU A 238 -3.70 17.84 -11.82
N ILE A 239 -3.17 16.63 -11.93
CA ILE A 239 -2.47 15.93 -10.86
C ILE A 239 -1.20 15.28 -11.39
N GLN A 240 -0.08 15.63 -10.76
CA GLN A 240 1.20 14.96 -11.03
C GLN A 240 1.21 13.59 -10.34
N ALA A 241 0.83 12.57 -11.08
CA ALA A 241 0.86 11.19 -10.65
C ALA A 241 2.31 10.66 -10.67
N PRO A 242 2.78 9.99 -9.60
CA PRO A 242 4.10 9.36 -9.62
C PRO A 242 4.17 8.20 -10.64
N SER A 243 3.02 7.59 -10.95
CA SER A 243 2.86 6.62 -12.02
C SER A 243 1.40 6.61 -12.48
N LEU A 244 1.14 6.80 -13.77
CA LEU A 244 -0.22 6.72 -14.34
C LEU A 244 -0.81 5.33 -14.12
N LYS A 245 -0.06 4.28 -14.46
CA LYS A 245 -0.48 2.88 -14.30
C LYS A 245 -0.93 2.59 -12.87
N ARG A 246 -0.14 3.00 -11.87
CA ARG A 246 -0.45 2.78 -10.46
C ARG A 246 -1.66 3.61 -10.02
N THR A 247 -1.65 4.89 -10.36
CA THR A 247 -2.75 5.80 -9.96
C THR A 247 -4.08 5.29 -10.51
N MET A 248 -4.11 4.83 -11.75
CA MET A 248 -5.29 4.20 -12.32
C MET A 248 -5.68 2.91 -11.61
N ALA A 249 -4.73 2.02 -11.30
CA ALA A 249 -5.01 0.79 -10.54
C ALA A 249 -5.61 1.09 -9.16
N MET A 250 -5.17 2.16 -8.50
CA MET A 250 -5.71 2.61 -7.21
C MET A 250 -7.09 3.27 -7.32
N LEU A 251 -7.42 3.87 -8.46
CA LEU A 251 -8.71 4.50 -8.73
C LEU A 251 -9.75 3.51 -9.25
N ALA A 252 -9.34 2.42 -9.90
CA ALA A 252 -10.24 1.43 -10.50
C ALA A 252 -11.29 0.85 -9.51
N PRO A 253 -10.96 0.51 -8.25
CA PRO A 253 -11.96 0.07 -7.27
C PRO A 253 -13.03 1.12 -6.93
N LEU A 254 -12.76 2.40 -7.20
CA LEU A 254 -13.74 3.48 -7.04
C LEU A 254 -14.68 3.61 -8.26
N GLY A 255 -14.57 2.70 -9.24
CA GLY A 255 -15.31 2.75 -10.48
C GLY A 255 -14.79 3.83 -11.45
N ALA A 256 -13.55 4.28 -11.27
CA ALA A 256 -12.95 5.28 -12.17
C ALA A 256 -12.69 4.71 -13.57
N TRP A 257 -12.86 5.53 -14.60
CA TRP A 257 -12.61 5.15 -15.99
C TRP A 257 -11.83 6.21 -16.76
N ILE A 258 -11.06 5.78 -17.74
CA ILE A 258 -10.40 6.67 -18.71
C ILE A 258 -11.46 7.27 -19.62
N ILE A 259 -11.39 8.58 -19.84
CA ILE A 259 -12.16 9.26 -20.88
C ILE A 259 -11.55 8.89 -22.23
N PRO A 260 -12.27 8.18 -23.13
CA PRO A 260 -11.71 7.71 -24.39
C PRO A 260 -11.17 8.86 -25.25
N GLY A 261 -9.97 8.69 -25.81
CA GLY A 261 -9.32 9.68 -26.69
C GLY A 261 -8.62 10.82 -25.94
N SER A 262 -8.53 10.74 -24.61
CA SER A 262 -7.80 11.72 -23.79
C SER A 262 -6.33 11.36 -23.54
N GLU A 263 -5.91 10.19 -24.00
CA GLU A 263 -4.56 9.66 -23.84
C GLU A 263 -3.54 10.48 -24.64
N ILE A 264 -2.54 11.02 -23.96
CA ILE A 264 -1.37 11.63 -24.60
C ILE A 264 -0.20 10.66 -24.43
N VAL A 265 0.36 10.22 -25.56
CA VAL A 265 1.50 9.30 -25.61
C VAL A 265 2.70 10.02 -26.21
N LYS A 266 3.88 9.85 -25.59
CA LYS A 266 5.16 10.37 -26.08
C LYS A 266 6.09 9.19 -26.34
N GLY A 267 6.31 8.86 -27.61
CA GLY A 267 6.96 7.61 -28.00
C GLY A 267 6.05 6.42 -27.71
N GLU A 268 6.50 5.49 -26.87
CA GLU A 268 5.70 4.32 -26.41
C GLU A 268 5.10 4.54 -25.01
N THR A 269 5.33 5.70 -24.39
CA THR A 269 4.96 5.97 -23.00
C THR A 269 3.72 6.84 -22.93
N LEU A 270 2.68 6.39 -22.22
CA LEU A 270 1.55 7.23 -21.82
C LEU A 270 2.05 8.30 -20.83
N VAL A 271 1.89 9.58 -21.18
CA VAL A 271 2.37 10.72 -20.39
C VAL A 271 1.25 11.52 -19.73
N SER A 272 0.02 11.47 -20.26
CA SER A 272 -1.15 11.97 -19.55
C SER A 272 -2.44 11.30 -20.00
N VAL A 273 -3.45 11.30 -19.13
CA VAL A 273 -4.79 10.78 -19.42
C VAL A 273 -5.84 11.50 -18.58
N ASN A 274 -7.05 11.68 -19.12
CA ASN A 274 -8.18 12.18 -18.34
C ASN A 274 -8.98 11.01 -17.76
N VAL A 275 -9.29 11.11 -16.47
CA VAL A 275 -10.03 10.11 -15.70
C VAL A 275 -11.28 10.75 -15.10
N ALA A 276 -12.39 10.03 -15.20
CA ALA A 276 -13.61 10.35 -14.48
C ALA A 276 -13.81 9.37 -13.32
N VAL A 277 -14.34 9.86 -12.20
CA VAL A 277 -14.59 9.08 -10.99
C VAL A 277 -16.04 9.30 -10.56
N PRO A 278 -16.83 8.24 -10.31
CA PRO A 278 -18.19 8.37 -9.81
C PRO A 278 -18.28 9.30 -8.58
N GLY A 279 -19.22 10.24 -8.60
CA GLY A 279 -19.42 11.21 -7.52
C GLY A 279 -18.48 12.42 -7.54
N ILE A 280 -17.46 12.44 -8.41
CA ILE A 280 -16.61 13.62 -8.63
C ILE A 280 -17.06 14.33 -9.90
N LYS A 281 -17.51 15.59 -9.77
CA LYS A 281 -18.00 16.40 -10.93
C LYS A 281 -16.88 16.86 -11.87
N SER A 282 -15.65 16.93 -11.37
CA SER A 282 -14.48 17.37 -12.13
C SER A 282 -13.81 16.22 -12.86
N ILE A 283 -13.28 16.50 -14.05
CA ILE A 283 -12.38 15.59 -14.77
C ILE A 283 -11.01 15.66 -14.11
N ILE A 284 -10.35 14.52 -13.89
CA ILE A 284 -8.99 14.49 -13.35
C ILE A 284 -8.01 14.23 -14.50
N ARG A 285 -7.17 15.21 -14.82
CA ARG A 285 -6.05 15.04 -15.74
C ARG A 285 -4.85 14.50 -14.97
N LEU A 286 -4.52 13.24 -15.16
CA LEU A 286 -3.32 12.63 -14.59
C LEU A 286 -2.14 12.90 -15.54
N VAL A 287 -1.05 13.44 -15.01
CA VAL A 287 0.20 13.70 -15.74
C VAL A 287 1.35 13.01 -15.01
N GLN A 288 2.27 12.39 -15.76
CA GLN A 288 3.47 11.74 -15.20
C GLN A 288 4.75 12.41 -15.69
#